data_AF-A0A1A7WN66-F1
#
_entry.id   AF-A0A1A7WN66-F1
#
_cell.length_a   1.000
_cell.length_b   1.000
_cell.length_c   1.000
_cell.angle_alpha   90.00
_cell.angle_beta   90.00
_cell.angle_gamma   90.00
#
_symmetry.space_group_name_H-M   'P 1'
#
loop_
_entity.id
_entity.type
_entity.pdbx_description
1 polymer ?
#
loop_
_entity_poly.entity_id
_entity_poly.type
_entity_poly.pdbx_seq_one_letter_code
_entity_poly.pdbx_strand_id
1 'polypeptide(L)'
;MQPEDMEVPIINNLNDNGDRARPKGKDVFKDQQKESESSMESPNLEFEYGDSDTLSAELSELYSYTEEPEFALNRDNFEEDFRSHAKGRRWTELPMDEQKVYVMSLLDALEVTDRDKRLKVARAILYLAQGVFDECDTEVDVLHWSRHNIFLLYDMGLFTALLELLSMEIDNSQACSSAVRKPAISLADSTELR
;
A
#
# COMPACT_ATOMS: atom_id res chain seq x y z
N MET A 1 -32.55 58.42 3.97
CA MET A 1 -32.82 57.27 4.85
C MET A 1 -31.85 56.17 4.43
N GLN A 2 -30.55 56.32 4.67
CA GLN A 2 -29.82 56.20 5.95
C GLN A 2 -29.97 54.79 6.55
N PRO A 3 -28.90 53.97 6.52
CA PRO A 3 -28.74 52.83 7.42
C PRO A 3 -28.27 53.35 8.79
N GLU A 4 -28.93 52.89 9.85
CA GLU A 4 -28.61 53.27 11.24
C GLU A 4 -27.30 52.61 11.67
N ASP A 5 -26.44 53.45 12.22
CA ASP A 5 -25.07 53.23 12.62
C ASP A 5 -24.93 52.54 13.99
N MET A 6 -23.76 51.94 14.11
CA MET A 6 -23.09 51.35 15.26
C MET A 6 -22.94 52.33 16.44
N GLU A 7 -23.41 51.95 17.64
CA GLU A 7 -23.08 52.65 18.89
C GLU A 7 -22.19 51.79 19.81
N VAL A 8 -21.01 52.32 20.11
CA VAL A 8 -20.11 51.89 21.20
C VAL A 8 -20.17 52.96 22.29
N PRO A 9 -20.29 52.62 23.58
CA PRO A 9 -19.93 53.54 24.66
C PRO A 9 -18.54 53.26 25.23
N ILE A 10 -17.75 54.33 25.26
CA ILE A 10 -16.42 54.47 25.85
C ILE A 10 -16.57 54.75 27.36
N ILE A 11 -15.85 53.95 28.16
CA ILE A 11 -15.06 54.23 29.38
C ILE A 11 -15.50 55.39 30.30
N ASN A 12 -15.60 55.15 31.62
CA ASN A 12 -15.33 56.18 32.62
C ASN A 12 -14.53 55.68 33.84
N ASN A 13 -13.45 56.42 34.10
CA ASN A 13 -12.45 56.33 35.18
C ASN A 13 -12.98 56.75 36.56
N LEU A 14 -12.36 56.21 37.62
CA LEU A 14 -12.07 56.88 38.92
C LEU A 14 -10.82 56.18 39.49
N ASN A 15 -9.58 56.63 39.24
CA ASN A 15 -8.79 57.71 39.85
C ASN A 15 -8.61 57.68 41.38
N ASP A 16 -7.36 57.95 41.79
CA ASP A 16 -6.83 58.38 43.11
C ASP A 16 -6.39 57.26 44.08
N ASN A 17 -5.19 57.24 44.70
CA ASN A 17 -4.07 58.18 44.76
C ASN A 17 -2.85 57.45 45.38
N GLY A 18 -1.62 57.88 45.10
CA GLY A 18 -0.47 57.44 45.92
C GLY A 18 0.89 57.43 45.26
N ASP A 19 1.40 58.62 44.94
CA ASP A 19 2.79 58.83 44.56
C ASP A 19 3.69 58.72 45.82
N ARG A 20 4.68 57.80 45.83
CA ARG A 20 5.95 57.95 46.60
C ARG A 20 6.99 56.85 46.31
N ALA A 21 8.04 57.30 45.62
CA ALA A 21 9.46 56.97 45.76
C ALA A 21 9.95 55.49 45.64
N ARG A 22 10.78 55.25 44.61
CA ARG A 22 11.60 54.05 44.39
C ARG A 22 12.62 53.82 45.52
N PRO A 23 13.02 52.56 45.77
CA PRO A 23 14.45 52.27 45.68
C PRO A 23 14.78 51.01 44.87
N LYS A 24 16.02 50.99 44.39
CA LYS A 24 16.67 50.00 43.53
C LYS A 24 16.89 48.67 44.26
N GLY A 25 16.78 47.57 43.51
CA GLY A 25 17.16 46.23 43.93
C GLY A 25 16.94 45.21 42.81
N LYS A 26 17.49 45.48 41.62
CA LYS A 26 17.75 44.43 40.62
C LYS A 26 18.87 43.53 41.17
N ASP A 27 18.94 42.29 40.68
CA ASP A 27 20.12 41.40 40.74
C ASP A 27 20.12 40.25 41.77
N VAL A 28 18.97 39.62 42.07
CA VAL A 28 18.96 38.31 42.78
C VAL A 28 18.13 37.22 42.09
N PHE A 29 17.20 37.57 41.20
CA PHE A 29 16.34 36.57 40.54
C PHE A 29 16.85 36.03 39.20
N LYS A 30 18.00 36.51 38.69
CA LYS A 30 18.55 36.04 37.41
C LYS A 30 19.43 34.80 37.53
N ASP A 31 19.95 34.48 38.72
CA ASP A 31 20.87 33.36 38.89
C ASP A 31 20.15 32.03 39.18
N GLN A 32 18.91 32.04 39.68
CA GLN A 32 18.14 30.79 39.84
C GLN A 32 17.56 30.24 38.53
N GLN A 33 17.41 31.07 37.50
CA GLN A 33 16.94 30.62 36.18
C GLN A 33 18.06 29.98 35.36
N LYS A 34 19.32 30.04 35.83
CA LYS A 34 20.51 29.57 35.10
C LYS A 34 20.97 28.16 35.47
N GLU A 35 20.42 27.55 36.52
CA GLU A 35 20.78 26.19 36.94
C GLU A 35 19.85 25.09 36.40
N SER A 36 18.71 25.46 35.78
CA SER A 36 17.81 24.48 35.13
C SER A 36 18.05 24.32 33.62
N GLU A 37 18.97 25.09 33.02
CA GLU A 37 19.44 24.87 31.63
C GLU A 37 20.65 23.90 31.59
N SER A 38 20.84 23.10 32.64
CA SER A 38 21.82 22.03 32.62
C SER A 38 21.28 20.84 31.82
N SER A 39 21.69 20.79 30.55
CA SER A 39 21.92 19.56 29.79
C SER A 39 20.72 18.61 29.69
N MET A 40 19.77 18.93 28.81
CA MET A 40 19.12 17.89 28.00
C MET A 40 19.46 18.13 26.54
N GLU A 41 20.76 18.11 26.23
CA GLU A 41 21.19 17.78 24.86
C GLU A 41 20.82 16.30 24.67
N SER A 42 19.63 16.09 24.13
CA SER A 42 19.17 14.76 23.76
C SER A 42 20.22 14.21 22.81
N PRO A 43 20.77 13.00 23.02
CA PRO A 43 21.76 12.45 22.11
C PRO A 43 21.18 12.52 20.70
N ASN A 44 21.96 13.04 19.76
CA ASN A 44 21.57 13.02 18.36
C ASN A 44 21.44 11.55 17.97
N LEU A 45 20.21 11.05 17.92
CA LEU A 45 19.95 9.68 17.53
C LEU A 45 20.23 9.62 16.03
N GLU A 46 21.38 9.06 15.66
CA GLU A 46 21.58 8.61 14.28
C GLU A 46 20.65 7.43 14.07
N PHE A 47 19.56 7.68 13.35
CA PHE A 47 18.72 6.63 12.80
C PHE A 47 19.41 6.13 11.54
N GLU A 48 19.95 4.92 11.60
CA GLU A 48 20.37 4.19 10.42
C GLU A 48 19.12 3.52 9.84
N TYR A 49 18.63 4.05 8.72
CA TYR A 49 17.56 3.42 7.93
C TYR A 49 18.15 2.25 7.13
N GLY A 50 18.58 1.21 7.82
CA GLY A 50 19.11 -0.02 7.22
C GLY A 50 18.04 -1.01 6.79
N ASP A 51 16.77 -0.67 7.01
CA ASP A 51 15.58 -1.37 6.53
C ASP A 51 15.17 -0.93 5.12
N SER A 52 15.70 0.18 4.62
CA SER A 52 15.50 0.63 3.25
C SER A 52 16.53 -0.02 2.32
N ASP A 53 16.16 -0.25 1.05
CA ASP A 53 17.02 -0.74 -0.04
C ASP A 53 17.27 -2.26 -0.14
N THR A 54 16.56 -3.09 0.63
CA THR A 54 16.62 -4.57 0.45
C THR A 54 15.32 -5.13 -0.09
N LEU A 55 15.39 -6.07 -1.04
CA LEU A 55 14.22 -6.77 -1.58
C LEU A 55 13.38 -7.39 -0.45
N SER A 56 14.02 -7.98 0.55
CA SER A 56 13.33 -8.60 1.68
C SER A 56 12.50 -7.60 2.49
N ALA A 57 12.98 -6.37 2.67
CA ALA A 57 12.24 -5.35 3.39
C ALA A 57 11.02 -4.89 2.58
N GLU A 58 11.20 -4.59 1.29
CA GLU A 58 10.12 -4.21 0.37
C GLU A 58 9.01 -5.30 0.31
N LEU A 59 9.40 -6.58 0.23
CA LEU A 59 8.44 -7.69 0.29
C LEU A 59 7.73 -7.79 1.64
N SER A 60 8.41 -7.46 2.74
CA SER A 60 7.82 -7.49 4.10
C SER A 60 6.84 -6.34 4.33
N GLU A 61 6.91 -5.28 3.53
CA GLU A 61 5.91 -4.21 3.52
C GLU A 61 4.69 -4.59 2.67
N LEU A 62 4.91 -5.29 1.55
CA LEU A 62 3.85 -5.69 0.64
C LEU A 62 3.05 -6.90 1.14
N TYR A 63 3.73 -7.87 1.75
CA TYR A 63 3.14 -9.14 2.18
C TYR A 63 3.25 -9.35 3.68
N SER A 64 2.21 -9.97 4.24
CA SER A 64 2.21 -10.48 5.60
C SER A 64 2.70 -11.93 5.65
N TYR A 65 3.32 -12.31 6.77
CA TYR A 65 3.71 -13.71 7.03
C TYR A 65 2.54 -14.69 6.98
N THR A 66 1.28 -14.24 7.15
CA THR A 66 0.11 -15.11 7.02
C THR A 66 -0.20 -15.52 5.58
N GLU A 67 0.39 -14.84 4.59
CA GLU A 67 0.12 -15.05 3.17
C GLU A 67 1.05 -16.10 2.54
N GLU A 68 2.03 -16.63 3.29
CA GLU A 68 2.89 -17.75 2.84
C GLU A 68 2.13 -18.89 2.14
N PRO A 69 0.98 -19.39 2.64
CA PRO A 69 0.23 -20.46 1.98
C PRO A 69 -0.31 -20.05 0.60
N GLU A 70 -0.53 -18.75 0.37
CA GLU A 70 -1.06 -18.24 -0.89
C GLU A 70 -0.01 -18.29 -2.02
N PHE A 71 1.27 -18.14 -1.70
CA PHE A 71 2.35 -18.29 -2.68
C PHE A 71 2.37 -19.70 -3.28
N ALA A 72 2.24 -20.72 -2.44
CA ALA A 72 2.15 -22.11 -2.88
C ALA A 72 0.90 -22.35 -3.74
N LEU A 73 -0.24 -21.80 -3.33
CA LEU A 73 -1.49 -21.90 -4.10
C LEU A 73 -1.38 -21.23 -5.48
N ASN A 74 -0.72 -20.07 -5.56
CA ASN A 74 -0.54 -19.35 -6.81
C ASN A 74 0.36 -20.14 -7.79
N ARG A 75 1.45 -20.72 -7.28
CA ARG A 75 2.31 -21.64 -8.03
C ARG A 75 1.52 -22.84 -8.54
N ASP A 76 0.78 -23.52 -7.66
CA ASP A 76 0.06 -24.75 -8.01
C ASP A 76 -1.00 -24.48 -9.10
N ASN A 77 -1.71 -23.35 -9.03
CA ASN A 77 -2.66 -22.93 -10.07
C ASN A 77 -1.96 -22.64 -11.41
N PHE A 78 -0.80 -21.97 -11.37
CA PHE A 78 0.01 -21.74 -12.55
C PHE A 78 0.48 -23.06 -13.17
N GLU A 79 1.04 -23.97 -12.38
CA GLU A 79 1.55 -25.26 -12.89
C GLU A 79 0.44 -26.13 -13.49
N GLU A 80 -0.74 -26.15 -12.87
CA GLU A 80 -1.90 -26.90 -13.38
C GLU A 80 -2.26 -26.42 -14.79
N ASP A 81 -2.33 -25.11 -15.00
CA ASP A 81 -2.68 -24.50 -16.30
C ASP A 81 -1.53 -24.58 -17.31
N PHE A 82 -0.32 -24.21 -16.90
CA PHE A 82 0.87 -24.13 -17.73
C PHE A 82 1.32 -25.49 -18.26
N ARG A 83 1.11 -26.57 -17.50
CA ARG A 83 1.47 -27.94 -17.93
C ARG A 83 0.83 -28.33 -19.26
N SER A 84 -0.38 -27.84 -19.53
CA SER A 84 -1.08 -28.08 -20.79
C SER A 84 -0.47 -27.32 -21.98
N HIS A 85 0.12 -26.15 -21.71
CA HIS A 85 0.69 -25.25 -22.71
C HIS A 85 2.17 -25.55 -23.02
N ALA A 86 2.97 -25.85 -22.00
CA ALA A 86 4.43 -25.83 -22.10
C ALA A 86 5.07 -27.13 -22.61
N LYS A 87 4.29 -28.21 -22.77
CA LYS A 87 4.78 -29.55 -23.17
C LYS A 87 5.94 -30.05 -22.29
N GLY A 88 5.96 -29.67 -21.01
CA GLY A 88 7.00 -30.06 -20.05
C GLY A 88 8.25 -29.17 -20.04
N ARG A 89 8.26 -28.03 -20.75
CA ARG A 89 9.30 -26.98 -20.59
C ARG A 89 8.98 -26.07 -19.41
N ARG A 90 10.03 -25.42 -18.90
CA ARG A 90 9.94 -24.39 -17.87
C ARG A 90 9.56 -23.03 -18.46
N TRP A 91 8.93 -22.14 -17.68
CA TRP A 91 8.62 -20.77 -18.10
C TRP A 91 9.87 -20.02 -18.56
N THR A 92 10.94 -20.16 -17.77
CA THR A 92 12.24 -19.52 -18.00
C THR A 92 12.95 -19.99 -19.29
N GLU A 93 12.51 -21.11 -19.87
CA GLU A 93 13.06 -21.68 -21.11
C GLU A 93 12.25 -21.30 -22.37
N LEU A 94 11.08 -20.69 -22.20
CA LEU A 94 10.23 -20.31 -23.32
C LEU A 94 10.76 -19.08 -24.05
N PRO A 95 10.73 -19.06 -25.41
CA PRO A 95 11.00 -17.84 -26.15
C PRO A 95 9.87 -16.82 -25.96
N MET A 96 10.19 -15.54 -26.16
CA MET A 96 9.25 -14.42 -25.97
C MET A 96 7.91 -14.59 -26.67
N ASP A 97 7.90 -15.13 -27.89
CA ASP A 97 6.66 -15.30 -28.63
C ASP A 97 5.75 -16.35 -27.97
N GLU A 98 6.33 -17.42 -27.42
CA GLU A 98 5.57 -18.44 -26.69
C GLU A 98 5.09 -17.92 -25.33
N GLN A 99 5.90 -17.11 -24.63
CA GLN A 99 5.48 -16.43 -23.41
C GLN A 99 4.28 -15.51 -23.66
N LYS A 100 4.32 -14.72 -24.75
CA LYS A 100 3.20 -13.86 -25.17
C LYS A 100 1.94 -14.65 -25.48
N VAL A 101 2.07 -15.76 -26.19
CA VAL A 101 0.92 -16.64 -26.49
C VAL A 101 0.28 -17.16 -25.22
N TYR A 102 1.09 -17.59 -24.25
CA TYR A 102 0.55 -18.06 -22.96
C TYR A 102 -0.11 -16.92 -22.16
N VAL A 103 0.50 -15.74 -22.09
CA VAL A 103 -0.10 -14.57 -21.45
C VAL A 103 -1.43 -14.19 -22.11
N MET A 104 -1.51 -14.23 -23.45
CA MET A 104 -2.75 -13.98 -24.17
C MET A 104 -3.84 -14.99 -23.79
N SER A 105 -3.49 -16.28 -23.67
CA SER A 105 -4.46 -17.29 -23.21
C SER A 105 -4.91 -17.08 -21.76
N LEU A 106 -4.04 -16.55 -20.88
CA LEU A 106 -4.43 -16.17 -19.52
C LEU A 106 -5.40 -14.99 -19.52
N LEU A 107 -5.17 -13.98 -20.36
CA LEU A 107 -6.09 -12.84 -20.49
C LEU A 107 -7.46 -13.29 -21.00
N ASP A 108 -7.51 -14.14 -22.03
CA ASP A 108 -8.77 -14.72 -22.52
C ASP A 108 -9.48 -15.53 -21.42
N ALA A 109 -8.73 -16.28 -20.62
CA ALA A 109 -9.27 -17.07 -19.51
C ALA A 109 -9.75 -16.20 -18.32
N LEU A 110 -9.34 -14.93 -18.24
CA LEU A 110 -9.81 -13.97 -17.25
C LEU A 110 -11.22 -13.42 -17.58
N GLU A 111 -11.65 -13.53 -18.84
CA GLU A 111 -12.96 -13.07 -19.31
C GLU A 111 -14.09 -14.09 -19.09
N VAL A 112 -13.79 -15.29 -18.57
CA VAL A 112 -14.80 -16.34 -18.37
C VAL A 112 -15.81 -15.95 -17.29
N THR A 113 -17.06 -16.40 -17.42
CA THR A 113 -18.12 -16.07 -16.44
C THR A 113 -17.96 -16.78 -15.10
N ASP A 114 -17.18 -17.85 -15.06
CA ASP A 114 -16.95 -18.68 -13.87
C ASP A 114 -15.94 -18.00 -12.94
N ARG A 115 -16.39 -17.65 -11.73
CA ARG A 115 -15.60 -16.92 -10.73
C ARG A 115 -14.38 -17.72 -10.25
N ASP A 116 -14.55 -19.01 -9.99
CA ASP A 116 -13.47 -19.84 -9.44
C ASP A 116 -12.37 -20.03 -10.48
N LYS A 117 -12.75 -20.21 -11.75
CA LYS A 117 -11.78 -20.26 -12.86
C LYS A 117 -11.03 -18.94 -13.03
N ARG A 118 -11.74 -17.81 -13.01
CA ARG A 118 -11.11 -16.48 -13.05
C ARG A 118 -10.11 -16.28 -11.92
N LEU A 119 -10.47 -16.67 -10.70
CA LEU A 119 -9.59 -16.52 -9.54
C LEU A 119 -8.33 -17.39 -9.67
N LYS A 120 -8.46 -18.63 -10.18
CA LYS A 120 -7.29 -19.47 -10.49
C LYS A 120 -6.36 -18.80 -11.50
N VAL A 121 -6.91 -18.22 -12.57
CA VAL A 121 -6.13 -17.53 -13.61
C VAL A 121 -5.46 -16.27 -13.04
N ALA A 122 -6.18 -15.46 -12.26
CA ALA A 122 -5.62 -14.29 -11.59
C ALA A 122 -4.45 -14.67 -10.66
N ARG A 123 -4.58 -15.78 -9.93
CA ARG A 123 -3.51 -16.33 -9.09
C ARG A 123 -2.30 -16.81 -9.91
N ALA A 124 -2.52 -17.44 -11.06
CA ALA A 124 -1.44 -17.83 -11.96
C ALA A 124 -0.70 -16.60 -12.54
N ILE A 125 -1.43 -15.53 -12.87
CA ILE A 125 -0.85 -14.25 -13.30
C ILE A 125 -0.04 -13.61 -12.17
N LEU A 126 -0.54 -13.66 -10.92
CA LEU A 126 0.18 -13.15 -9.76
C LEU A 126 1.50 -13.91 -9.54
N TYR A 127 1.49 -15.24 -9.67
CA TYR A 127 2.72 -16.05 -9.61
C TYR A 127 3.76 -15.65 -10.67
N LEU A 128 3.32 -15.35 -11.90
CA LEU A 128 4.19 -14.80 -12.94
C LEU A 128 4.79 -13.45 -12.50
N ALA A 129 3.98 -12.54 -11.98
CA ALA A 129 4.45 -11.24 -11.51
C ALA A 129 5.43 -11.35 -10.33
N GLN A 130 5.28 -12.37 -9.48
CA GLN A 130 6.19 -12.71 -8.38
C GLN A 130 7.53 -13.29 -8.85
N GLY A 131 7.72 -13.50 -10.15
CA GLY A 131 9.01 -13.87 -10.74
C GLY A 131 9.27 -15.37 -10.80
N VAL A 132 8.23 -16.22 -10.76
CA VAL A 132 8.36 -17.67 -10.97
C VAL A 132 9.43 -18.28 -10.06
N PHE A 133 9.34 -17.96 -8.77
CA PHE A 133 10.39 -18.21 -7.79
C PHE A 133 10.78 -19.69 -7.64
N ASP A 134 9.89 -20.62 -7.98
CA ASP A 134 10.16 -22.07 -7.90
C ASP A 134 11.14 -22.55 -8.98
N GLU A 135 11.21 -21.84 -10.12
CA GLU A 135 12.15 -22.13 -11.21
C GLU A 135 13.49 -21.40 -11.08
N CYS A 136 13.65 -20.54 -10.07
CA CYS A 136 14.82 -19.69 -9.88
C CYS A 136 15.78 -20.26 -8.82
N ASP A 137 17.09 -20.16 -9.06
CA ASP A 137 18.11 -20.63 -8.11
C ASP A 137 18.57 -19.53 -7.13
N THR A 138 18.42 -18.26 -7.51
CA THR A 138 18.88 -17.11 -6.72
C THR A 138 17.84 -15.98 -6.64
N GLU A 139 17.91 -15.15 -5.60
CA GLU A 139 17.06 -13.96 -5.46
C GLU A 139 17.21 -12.99 -6.63
N VAL A 140 18.41 -12.92 -7.23
CA VAL A 140 18.69 -12.07 -8.40
C VAL A 140 17.91 -12.57 -9.63
N ASP A 141 17.77 -13.88 -9.79
CA ASP A 141 16.98 -14.47 -10.87
C ASP A 141 15.49 -14.19 -10.68
N VAL A 142 14.97 -14.30 -9.45
CA VAL A 142 13.58 -13.97 -9.12
C VAL A 142 13.28 -12.51 -9.46
N LEU A 143 14.18 -11.59 -9.09
CA LEU A 143 14.06 -10.17 -9.42
C LEU A 143 14.09 -9.93 -10.93
N HIS A 144 15.00 -10.59 -11.63
CA HIS A 144 15.11 -10.48 -13.09
C HIS A 144 13.81 -10.92 -13.77
N TRP A 145 13.29 -12.09 -13.41
CA TRP A 145 12.07 -12.65 -13.97
C TRP A 145 10.82 -11.90 -13.55
N SER A 146 10.73 -11.43 -12.29
CA SER A 146 9.64 -10.58 -11.83
C SER A 146 9.55 -9.31 -12.68
N ARG A 147 10.67 -8.62 -12.87
CA ARG A 147 10.73 -7.42 -13.71
C ARG A 147 10.35 -7.73 -15.16
N HIS A 148 10.95 -8.76 -15.75
CA HIS A 148 10.64 -9.19 -17.11
C HIS A 148 9.16 -9.49 -17.32
N ASN A 149 8.59 -10.29 -16.42
CA ASN A 149 7.19 -10.71 -16.47
C ASN A 149 6.25 -9.52 -16.28
N ILE A 150 6.54 -8.60 -15.36
CA ILE A 150 5.73 -7.38 -15.17
C ILE A 150 5.67 -6.56 -16.45
N PHE A 151 6.81 -6.32 -17.12
CA PHE A 151 6.82 -5.59 -18.38
C PHE A 151 6.07 -6.34 -19.49
N LEU A 152 6.25 -7.65 -19.60
CA LEU A 152 5.52 -8.48 -20.56
C LEU A 152 4.01 -8.40 -20.33
N LEU A 153 3.56 -8.59 -19.10
CA LEU A 153 2.14 -8.54 -18.73
C LEU A 153 1.55 -7.14 -18.99
N TYR A 154 2.29 -6.09 -18.64
CA TYR A 154 1.91 -4.71 -18.91
C TYR A 154 1.75 -4.43 -20.41
N ASP A 155 2.73 -4.83 -21.22
CA ASP A 155 2.71 -4.67 -22.68
C ASP A 155 1.55 -5.44 -23.34
N MET A 156 1.11 -6.54 -22.74
CA MET A 156 -0.06 -7.32 -23.18
C MET A 156 -1.40 -6.76 -22.67
N GLY A 157 -1.39 -5.68 -21.89
CA GLY A 157 -2.61 -5.00 -21.43
C GLY A 157 -3.22 -5.56 -20.16
N LEU A 158 -2.47 -6.33 -19.36
CA LEU A 158 -2.96 -6.93 -18.12
C LEU A 158 -3.57 -5.89 -17.17
N PHE A 159 -2.95 -4.71 -17.06
CA PHE A 159 -3.42 -3.68 -16.13
C PHE A 159 -4.86 -3.26 -16.41
N THR A 160 -5.20 -3.04 -17.69
CA THR A 160 -6.57 -2.71 -18.09
C THR A 160 -7.52 -3.87 -17.80
N ALA A 161 -7.12 -5.11 -18.12
CA ALA A 161 -7.94 -6.30 -17.85
C ALA A 161 -8.23 -6.48 -16.35
N LEU A 162 -7.24 -6.25 -15.48
CA LEU A 162 -7.43 -6.32 -14.02
C LEU A 162 -8.35 -5.19 -13.50
N LEU A 163 -8.24 -3.98 -14.03
CA LEU A 163 -9.14 -2.88 -13.67
C LEU A 163 -10.59 -3.16 -14.06
N GLU A 164 -10.81 -3.68 -15.26
CA GLU A 164 -12.14 -4.07 -15.75
C GLU A 164 -12.70 -5.21 -14.90
N LEU A 165 -11.87 -6.23 -14.60
CA LEU A 165 -12.25 -7.34 -13.73
C LEU A 165 -12.63 -6.88 -12.33
N LEU A 166 -11.82 -5.99 -11.73
CA LEU A 166 -12.09 -5.43 -10.41
C LEU A 166 -13.39 -4.63 -10.40
N SER A 167 -13.60 -3.78 -11.41
CA SER A 167 -14.85 -3.00 -11.55
C SER A 167 -16.06 -3.94 -11.62
N MET A 168 -15.97 -5.00 -12.42
CA MET A 168 -17.03 -5.98 -12.55
C MET A 168 -17.30 -6.74 -11.23
N GLU A 169 -16.26 -7.12 -10.49
CA GLU A 169 -16.42 -7.83 -9.21
C GLU A 169 -17.01 -6.91 -8.12
N ILE A 170 -16.67 -5.61 -8.13
CA ILE A 170 -17.29 -4.61 -7.25
C ILE A 170 -18.79 -4.51 -7.54
N ASP A 171 -19.18 -4.36 -8.81
CA ASP A 171 -20.58 -4.25 -9.21
C ASP A 171 -21.38 -5.52 -8.87
N ASN A 172 -20.79 -6.70 -9.11
CA ASN A 172 -21.39 -7.98 -8.77
C ASN A 172 -21.58 -8.17 -7.26
N SER A 173 -20.60 -7.75 -6.45
CA SER A 173 -20.67 -7.78 -4.99
C SER A 173 -21.78 -6.88 -4.45
N GLN A 174 -21.93 -5.67 -5.00
CA GLN A 174 -23.01 -4.75 -4.64
C GLN A 174 -24.39 -5.32 -5.03
N ALA A 175 -24.51 -5.93 -6.22
CA ALA A 175 -25.73 -6.60 -6.65
C ALA A 175 -26.13 -7.73 -5.68
N CYS A 176 -25.18 -8.58 -5.27
CA CYS A 176 -25.42 -9.66 -4.31
C CYS A 176 -25.80 -9.14 -2.92
N SER A 177 -25.14 -8.08 -2.44
CA SER A 177 -25.47 -7.44 -1.15
C SER A 177 -26.85 -6.76 -1.15
N SER A 178 -27.27 -6.20 -2.28
CA SER A 178 -28.61 -5.61 -2.41
C SER A 178 -29.72 -6.69 -2.47
N ALA A 179 -29.43 -7.84 -3.09
CA ALA A 179 -30.35 -8.97 -3.22
C ALA A 179 -30.49 -9.75 -1.91
N VAL A 180 -29.40 -9.87 -1.16
CA VAL A 180 -29.34 -10.61 0.09
C VAL A 180 -29.14 -9.58 1.20
N ARG A 181 -30.21 -9.21 1.93
CA ARG A 181 -30.17 -8.35 3.13
C ARG A 181 -29.35 -8.97 4.28
N LYS A 182 -28.10 -9.35 4.04
CA LYS A 182 -27.14 -9.83 5.02
C LYS A 182 -26.23 -8.66 5.41
N PRO A 183 -25.73 -8.65 6.66
CA PRO A 183 -24.80 -7.62 7.11
C PRO A 183 -23.59 -7.59 6.16
N ALA A 184 -23.12 -6.39 5.84
CA ALA A 184 -21.95 -6.20 4.98
C ALA A 184 -20.74 -6.93 5.58
N ILE A 185 -20.27 -7.96 4.90
CA ILE A 185 -18.93 -8.52 5.10
C ILE A 185 -17.94 -7.41 4.75
N SER A 186 -17.02 -7.11 5.66
CA SER A 186 -15.99 -6.09 5.46
C SER A 186 -15.12 -6.48 4.28
N LEU A 187 -15.08 -5.64 3.24
CA LEU A 187 -14.23 -5.85 2.06
C LEU A 187 -12.75 -6.04 2.43
N ALA A 188 -12.31 -5.45 3.55
CA ALA A 188 -10.94 -5.55 4.05
C ALA A 188 -10.51 -6.98 4.47
N ASP A 189 -11.48 -7.86 4.74
CA ASP A 189 -11.23 -9.23 5.19
C ASP A 189 -11.33 -10.26 4.05
N SER A 190 -11.65 -9.83 2.83
CA SER A 190 -11.78 -10.73 1.68
C SER A 190 -10.41 -11.15 1.14
N THR A 191 -10.05 -12.41 1.34
CA THR A 191 -8.89 -13.07 0.68
C THR A 191 -9.08 -13.23 -0.82
N GLU A 192 -10.26 -12.92 -1.35
CA GLU A 192 -10.56 -13.00 -2.80
C GLU A 192 -10.29 -11.66 -3.51
N LEU A 193 -10.22 -10.56 -2.77
CA LEU A 193 -9.97 -9.20 -3.30
C LEU A 193 -8.61 -8.63 -2.87
N ARG A 194 -7.98 -9.22 -1.85
CA ARG A 194 -6.58 -8.98 -1.52
C ARG A 194 -5.70 -9.62 -2.59
#